data_AF-A0A7J4S3J1-F1
#
_entry.id   AF-A0A7J4S3J1-F1
#
_cell.length_a   1.000
_cell.length_b   1.000
_cell.length_c   1.000
_cell.angle_alpha   90.00
_cell.angle_beta   90.00
_cell.angle_gamma   90.00
#
_symmetry.space_group_name_H-M   'P 1'
#
loop_
_entity.id
_entity.type
_entity.pdbx_description
1 polymer ?
#
loop_
_entity_poly.entity_id
_entity_poly.type
_entity_poly.pdbx_seq_one_letter_code
_entity_poly.pdbx_strand_id
1 'polypeptide(L)'
;MPFKFWKREKPGKEKGGAEEKTAPEKEAAPPKVDVAAPDSAGSAAAVAPTAQAPAPAEKPPEAAPTDLDAAVAELHAGLVDLGLTIPGTKVVFEKKVAAYPEGTGAFLATYRAMPYRAGTRVLAGWLGFRAPADFDPEKLLTDVNLRLSSFKLSLQMTDLTWLDQELSLRKGRLRMGDVERVVRFKDARDFIRGVNDLIAPRKLAFLELETWSSDFAFLLVRDPHWDKLAATKLVVVKAPQTAVGGECGECGAAVGENWHDCLSCGAVFGTD
;
A
#
# COMPACT_ATOMS: atom_id res chain seq x y z
N MET A 1 -33.11 -23.61 0.23
CA MET A 1 -34.06 -22.66 -0.40
C MET A 1 -34.08 -21.36 0.39
N PRO A 2 -34.30 -20.19 -0.24
CA PRO A 2 -33.26 -19.15 -0.39
C PRO A 2 -33.50 -17.83 0.36
N PHE A 3 -32.44 -17.00 0.35
CA PHE A 3 -32.33 -15.58 0.73
C PHE A 3 -33.57 -14.73 0.49
N LYS A 4 -33.96 -13.90 1.47
CA LYS A 4 -34.89 -12.78 1.27
C LYS A 4 -34.30 -11.47 1.81
N PHE A 5 -33.98 -10.64 0.83
CA PHE A 5 -33.52 -9.27 0.83
C PHE A 5 -34.40 -8.33 1.66
N TRP A 6 -33.77 -7.41 2.39
CA TRP A 6 -34.39 -6.21 2.94
C TRP A 6 -34.64 -5.22 1.78
N LYS A 7 -35.91 -4.91 1.52
CA LYS A 7 -36.33 -3.92 0.53
C LYS A 7 -36.16 -2.51 1.11
N ARG A 8 -35.64 -1.64 0.24
CA ARG A 8 -35.54 -0.18 0.35
C ARG A 8 -36.92 0.44 0.04
N GLU A 9 -37.44 1.28 0.93
CA GLU A 9 -38.54 2.21 0.63
C GLU A 9 -38.11 3.66 0.93
N LYS A 10 -38.63 4.57 0.09
CA LYS A 10 -38.26 5.99 -0.07
C LYS A 10 -38.81 6.87 1.07
N PRO A 11 -38.21 8.04 1.35
CA PRO A 11 -38.90 9.11 2.06
C PRO A 11 -39.58 10.09 1.10
N GLY A 12 -40.81 10.49 1.43
CA GLY A 12 -41.52 11.62 0.82
C GLY A 12 -42.04 12.56 1.89
N LYS A 13 -41.69 13.86 1.74
CA LYS A 13 -42.46 15.13 1.92
C LYS A 13 -43.41 15.29 3.13
N GLU A 14 -43.59 16.42 3.82
CA GLU A 14 -43.52 17.87 3.51
C GLU A 14 -43.84 18.64 4.84
N LYS A 15 -43.31 19.85 5.15
CA LYS A 15 -43.87 21.24 4.99
C LYS A 15 -43.02 22.15 5.93
N GLY A 16 -42.75 23.45 5.74
CA GLY A 16 -43.11 24.50 4.78
C GLY A 16 -42.81 25.90 5.38
N GLY A 17 -42.62 26.92 4.52
CA GLY A 17 -42.63 28.38 4.79
C GLY A 17 -41.24 29.05 4.90
N ALA A 18 -40.88 30.16 4.24
CA ALA A 18 -41.61 31.15 3.44
C ALA A 18 -40.66 31.91 2.47
N GLU A 19 -41.26 32.63 1.50
CA GLU A 19 -40.72 33.50 0.42
C GLU A 19 -39.68 34.56 0.89
N GLU A 20 -38.76 35.10 0.06
CA GLU A 20 -39.04 36.10 -0.99
C GLU A 20 -37.85 36.37 -1.96
N LYS A 21 -38.19 37.01 -3.08
CA LYS A 21 -37.48 37.44 -4.32
C LYS A 21 -36.15 38.20 -4.05
N THR A 22 -35.13 38.22 -4.92
CA THR A 22 -35.06 38.83 -6.27
C THR A 22 -33.76 38.43 -7.01
N ALA A 23 -33.81 38.35 -8.34
CA ALA A 23 -32.70 38.52 -9.31
C ALA A 23 -33.05 39.76 -10.18
N PRO A 24 -32.20 40.37 -11.05
CA PRO A 24 -31.02 39.84 -11.78
C PRO A 24 -29.80 40.82 -11.74
N GLU A 25 -28.63 40.55 -12.32
CA GLU A 25 -28.28 40.84 -13.72
C GLU A 25 -26.82 40.45 -14.06
N LYS A 26 -26.65 39.99 -15.31
CA LYS A 26 -25.56 40.21 -16.30
C LYS A 26 -24.10 39.85 -15.96
N GLU A 27 -23.48 38.91 -16.67
CA GLU A 27 -23.05 38.91 -18.09
C GLU A 27 -21.69 39.61 -18.29
N ALA A 28 -20.67 38.84 -18.66
CA ALA A 28 -19.68 39.11 -19.72
C ALA A 28 -18.34 38.37 -19.48
N ALA A 29 -17.98 37.52 -20.43
CA ALA A 29 -16.61 37.29 -20.86
C ALA A 29 -16.49 37.87 -22.29
N PRO A 30 -15.33 37.80 -22.96
CA PRO A 30 -14.01 38.43 -22.74
C PRO A 30 -13.68 39.39 -23.92
N PRO A 31 -12.45 39.95 -24.02
CA PRO A 31 -11.76 40.00 -25.32
C PRO A 31 -10.26 39.63 -25.16
N LYS A 32 -9.60 38.78 -25.98
CA LYS A 32 -9.25 38.79 -27.43
C LYS A 32 -8.57 40.06 -27.92
N VAL A 33 -7.69 39.86 -28.93
CA VAL A 33 -6.93 40.83 -29.77
C VAL A 33 -5.45 40.96 -29.33
N ASP A 34 -4.43 40.84 -30.16
CA ASP A 34 -4.30 40.28 -31.52
C ASP A 34 -2.81 40.05 -31.81
N VAL A 35 -2.57 39.18 -32.78
CA VAL A 35 -1.30 38.97 -33.46
C VAL A 35 -0.98 40.19 -34.34
N ALA A 36 0.26 40.66 -34.32
CA ALA A 36 0.90 41.30 -35.49
C ALA A 36 2.43 41.32 -35.36
N ALA A 37 3.10 40.48 -36.14
CA ALA A 37 4.40 40.80 -36.76
C ALA A 37 4.12 41.65 -38.02
N PRO A 38 5.06 42.42 -38.61
CA PRO A 38 6.25 41.90 -39.31
C PRO A 38 7.50 42.78 -39.09
N ASP A 39 8.73 42.40 -39.43
CA ASP A 39 9.26 42.53 -40.78
C ASP A 39 10.56 41.73 -41.02
N SER A 40 10.74 41.43 -42.31
CA SER A 40 11.63 40.43 -42.90
C SER A 40 13.03 40.99 -43.20
N ALA A 41 14.04 40.10 -43.31
CA ALA A 41 14.81 39.88 -44.55
C ALA A 41 16.09 39.07 -44.29
N GLY A 42 16.30 38.00 -45.06
CA GLY A 42 17.58 37.29 -45.13
C GLY A 42 17.46 35.89 -45.74
N SER A 43 17.27 35.82 -47.06
CA SER A 43 17.14 34.61 -47.87
C SER A 43 18.43 33.77 -47.94
N ALA A 44 18.32 32.43 -47.82
CA ALA A 44 19.19 31.48 -48.53
C ALA A 44 18.60 30.06 -48.54
N ALA A 45 18.33 29.57 -49.76
CA ALA A 45 18.40 28.21 -50.28
C ALA A 45 17.89 27.02 -49.44
N ALA A 46 16.85 26.38 -49.98
CA ALA A 46 16.31 25.09 -49.59
C ALA A 46 17.35 23.94 -49.67
N VAL A 47 17.45 23.17 -48.58
CA VAL A 47 17.79 21.75 -48.60
C VAL A 47 16.93 21.08 -47.51
N ALA A 48 16.00 20.22 -47.91
CA ALA A 48 15.14 19.49 -47.00
C ALA A 48 15.92 18.40 -46.25
N PRO A 49 15.88 18.32 -44.91
CA PRO A 49 16.21 17.10 -44.21
C PRO A 49 14.92 16.29 -44.04
N THR A 50 14.93 15.10 -44.63
CA THR A 50 13.99 14.01 -44.42
C THR A 50 13.76 13.80 -42.93
N ALA A 51 12.54 14.03 -42.46
CA ALA A 51 12.08 13.58 -41.16
C ALA A 51 12.10 12.05 -41.15
N GLN A 52 13.17 11.46 -40.61
CA GLN A 52 13.13 10.07 -40.18
C GLN A 52 12.19 10.01 -38.97
N ALA A 53 11.08 9.30 -39.14
CA ALA A 53 10.26 8.87 -38.02
C ALA A 53 11.15 8.11 -37.02
N PRO A 54 11.04 8.37 -35.70
CA PRO A 54 11.76 7.56 -34.72
C PRO A 54 11.37 6.10 -34.90
N ALA A 55 12.37 5.23 -34.95
CA ALA A 55 12.16 3.79 -34.97
C ALA A 55 11.24 3.40 -33.78
N PRO A 56 10.27 2.50 -33.97
CA PRO A 56 9.50 1.97 -32.86
C PRO A 56 10.47 1.42 -31.84
N ALA A 57 10.38 1.89 -30.59
CA ALA A 57 11.13 1.30 -29.49
C ALA A 57 10.89 -0.21 -29.51
N GLU A 58 11.96 -1.00 -29.64
CA GLU A 58 11.89 -2.45 -29.49
C GLU A 58 11.23 -2.73 -28.15
N LYS A 59 10.03 -3.32 -28.20
CA LYS A 59 9.44 -3.90 -27.00
C LYS A 59 10.45 -4.92 -26.48
N PRO A 60 10.77 -4.89 -25.17
CA PRO A 60 11.58 -5.94 -24.56
C PRO A 60 11.02 -7.30 -24.97
N PRO A 61 11.88 -8.29 -25.30
CA PRO A 61 11.41 -9.60 -25.73
C PRO A 61 10.42 -10.15 -24.70
N GLU A 62 9.22 -10.48 -25.19
CA GLU A 62 8.18 -11.12 -24.39
C GLU A 62 8.76 -12.44 -23.87
N ALA A 63 8.87 -12.55 -22.55
CA ALA A 63 9.54 -13.68 -21.93
C ALA A 63 8.83 -15.00 -22.26
N ALA A 64 9.60 -16.08 -22.44
CA ALA A 64 9.03 -17.40 -22.68
C ALA A 64 8.10 -17.79 -21.51
N PRO A 65 6.92 -18.38 -21.77
CA PRO A 65 5.98 -18.80 -20.73
C PRO A 65 6.60 -19.69 -19.64
N THR A 66 7.61 -20.50 -20.02
CA THR A 66 8.34 -21.38 -19.12
C THR A 66 9.12 -20.64 -18.03
N ASP A 67 9.64 -19.45 -18.33
CA ASP A 67 10.41 -18.65 -17.36
C ASP A 67 9.49 -18.02 -16.32
N LEU A 68 8.31 -17.57 -16.73
CA LEU A 68 7.31 -17.02 -15.83
C LEU A 68 6.81 -18.10 -14.87
N ASP A 69 6.47 -19.27 -15.38
CA ASP A 69 5.99 -20.39 -14.56
C ASP A 69 7.03 -20.84 -13.52
N ALA A 70 8.31 -20.88 -13.92
CA ALA A 70 9.41 -21.19 -13.01
C ALA A 70 9.56 -20.13 -11.91
N ALA A 71 9.57 -18.84 -12.27
CA ALA A 71 9.67 -17.75 -11.29
C ALA A 71 8.50 -17.73 -10.31
N VAL A 72 7.27 -17.97 -10.80
CA VAL A 72 6.08 -18.05 -9.96
C VAL A 72 6.13 -19.25 -9.01
N ALA A 73 6.57 -20.41 -9.51
CA ALA A 73 6.72 -21.60 -8.69
C ALA A 73 7.79 -21.45 -7.61
N GLU A 74 8.95 -20.89 -7.97
CA GLU A 74 10.06 -20.62 -7.04
C GLU A 74 9.64 -19.64 -5.94
N LEU A 75 9.07 -18.49 -6.33
CA LEU A 75 8.63 -17.48 -5.38
C LEU A 75 7.53 -18.03 -4.45
N HIS A 76 6.53 -18.74 -4.98
CA HIS A 76 5.47 -19.33 -4.14
C HIS A 76 6.04 -20.34 -3.15
N ALA A 77 6.91 -21.25 -3.59
CA ALA A 77 7.56 -22.22 -2.73
C ALA A 77 8.39 -21.54 -1.62
N GLY A 78 9.11 -20.48 -1.96
CA GLY A 78 9.83 -19.66 -0.99
C GLY A 78 8.92 -19.00 0.03
N LEU A 79 7.79 -18.41 -0.39
CA LEU A 79 6.80 -17.82 0.53
C LEU A 79 6.18 -18.86 1.48
N VAL A 80 6.01 -20.10 1.01
CA VAL A 80 5.56 -21.23 1.85
C VAL A 80 6.65 -21.59 2.87
N ASP A 81 7.91 -21.69 2.47
CA ASP A 81 9.01 -22.03 3.38
C ASP A 81 9.20 -20.97 4.50
N LEU A 82 8.95 -19.71 4.16
CA LEU A 82 8.95 -18.58 5.10
C LEU A 82 7.72 -18.57 6.03
N GLY A 83 6.73 -19.43 5.81
CA GLY A 83 5.49 -19.48 6.60
C GLY A 83 4.51 -18.33 6.30
N LEU A 84 4.69 -17.62 5.19
CA LEU A 84 3.85 -16.48 4.80
C LEU A 84 2.58 -16.91 4.04
N THR A 85 2.57 -18.14 3.52
CA THR A 85 1.41 -18.77 2.88
C THR A 85 1.49 -20.30 3.01
N ILE A 86 0.55 -21.02 2.40
CA ILE A 86 0.48 -22.49 2.43
C ILE A 86 0.53 -23.08 1.01
N PRO A 87 0.97 -24.33 0.80
CA PRO A 87 1.08 -24.93 -0.54
C PRO A 87 -0.21 -24.85 -1.39
N GLY A 88 -1.37 -25.02 -0.75
CA GLY A 88 -2.68 -25.04 -1.42
C GLY A 88 -3.10 -23.72 -2.07
N THR A 89 -2.35 -22.63 -1.89
CA THR A 89 -2.69 -21.31 -2.44
C THR A 89 -2.05 -21.00 -3.79
N LYS A 90 -1.27 -21.93 -4.37
CA LYS A 90 -0.49 -21.69 -5.60
C LYS A 90 -1.33 -21.10 -6.75
N VAL A 91 -2.51 -21.67 -7.02
CA VAL A 91 -3.41 -21.20 -8.09
C VAL A 91 -3.92 -19.78 -7.84
N VAL A 92 -4.13 -19.40 -6.58
CA VAL A 92 -4.53 -18.03 -6.22
C VAL A 92 -3.34 -17.09 -6.39
N PHE A 93 -2.15 -17.53 -6.00
CA PHE A 93 -0.92 -16.77 -6.17
C PHE A 93 -0.61 -16.48 -7.65
N GLU A 94 -0.73 -17.48 -8.54
CA GLU A 94 -0.60 -17.31 -10.00
C GLU A 94 -1.54 -16.21 -10.53
N LYS A 95 -2.80 -16.19 -10.08
CA LYS A 95 -3.76 -15.13 -10.46
C LYS A 95 -3.33 -13.75 -9.96
N LYS A 96 -2.67 -13.67 -8.80
CA LYS A 96 -2.18 -12.41 -8.26
C LYS A 96 -0.95 -11.89 -9.00
N VAL A 97 -0.09 -12.79 -9.45
CA VAL A 97 1.01 -12.44 -10.37
C VAL A 97 0.47 -12.03 -11.73
N ALA A 98 -0.57 -12.69 -12.26
CA ALA A 98 -1.21 -12.28 -13.51
C ALA A 98 -1.84 -10.87 -13.42
N ALA A 99 -2.26 -10.46 -12.22
CA ALA A 99 -2.75 -9.11 -11.94
C ALA A 99 -1.65 -8.13 -11.49
N TYR A 100 -0.37 -8.49 -11.65
CA TYR A 100 0.74 -7.60 -11.30
C TYR A 100 0.63 -6.29 -12.10
N PRO A 101 0.87 -5.13 -11.49
CA PRO A 101 0.83 -3.86 -12.20
C PRO A 101 1.78 -3.87 -13.39
N GLU A 102 1.32 -3.37 -14.54
CA GLU A 102 2.05 -3.40 -15.82
C GLU A 102 2.24 -4.82 -16.42
N GLY A 103 1.60 -5.84 -15.84
CA GLY A 103 1.50 -7.19 -16.38
C GLY A 103 2.62 -8.14 -15.96
N THR A 104 2.53 -9.38 -16.45
CA THR A 104 3.45 -10.47 -16.09
C THR A 104 4.88 -10.26 -16.57
N GLY A 105 5.07 -9.56 -17.69
CA GLY A 105 6.40 -9.16 -18.17
C GLY A 105 7.12 -8.23 -17.19
N ALA A 106 6.41 -7.24 -16.63
CA ALA A 106 6.94 -6.34 -15.62
C ALA A 106 7.23 -7.06 -14.30
N PHE A 107 6.37 -8.01 -13.90
CA PHE A 107 6.66 -8.90 -12.77
C PHE A 107 7.98 -9.64 -12.96
N LEU A 108 8.15 -10.32 -14.10
CA LEU A 108 9.33 -11.14 -14.33
C LEU A 108 10.61 -10.31 -14.43
N ALA A 109 10.56 -9.15 -15.08
CA ALA A 109 11.67 -8.20 -15.12
C ALA A 109 12.05 -7.72 -13.70
N THR A 110 11.05 -7.35 -12.90
CA THR A 110 11.27 -6.94 -11.51
C THR A 110 11.82 -8.08 -10.67
N TYR A 111 11.28 -9.30 -10.81
CA TYR A 111 11.71 -10.47 -10.05
C TYR A 111 13.17 -10.81 -10.34
N ARG A 112 13.60 -10.74 -11.61
CA ARG A 112 14.99 -10.98 -12.01
C ARG A 112 15.97 -9.94 -11.43
N ALA A 113 15.56 -8.67 -11.41
CA ALA A 113 16.43 -7.59 -10.92
C ALA A 113 16.41 -7.47 -9.39
N MET A 114 15.23 -7.57 -8.79
CA MET A 114 14.95 -7.34 -7.36
C MET A 114 13.86 -8.32 -6.89
N PRO A 115 14.20 -9.60 -6.62
CA PRO A 115 13.23 -10.61 -6.19
C PRO A 115 12.42 -10.16 -4.97
N TYR A 116 13.09 -9.54 -3.99
CA TYR A 116 12.47 -9.00 -2.78
C TYR A 116 11.37 -7.99 -3.05
N ARG A 117 11.55 -7.11 -4.05
CA ARG A 117 10.58 -6.07 -4.40
C ARG A 117 9.34 -6.67 -5.07
N ALA A 118 9.56 -7.57 -6.03
CA ALA A 118 8.47 -8.28 -6.70
C ALA A 118 7.65 -9.12 -5.71
N GLY A 119 8.33 -9.92 -4.87
CA GLY A 119 7.67 -10.78 -3.87
C GLY A 119 6.88 -10.00 -2.84
N THR A 120 7.48 -8.94 -2.27
CA THR A 120 6.81 -8.09 -1.27
C THR A 120 5.57 -7.42 -1.85
N ARG A 121 5.65 -6.92 -3.10
CA ARG A 121 4.51 -6.26 -3.78
C ARG A 121 3.35 -7.23 -4.01
N VAL A 122 3.62 -8.43 -4.51
CA VAL A 122 2.57 -9.45 -4.71
C VAL A 122 1.94 -9.84 -3.38
N LEU A 123 2.74 -10.05 -2.34
CA LEU A 123 2.26 -10.43 -1.01
C LEU A 123 1.37 -9.34 -0.39
N ALA A 124 1.81 -8.08 -0.45
CA ALA A 124 1.06 -6.93 0.04
C ALA A 124 -0.30 -6.76 -0.67
N GLY A 125 -0.35 -6.96 -1.99
CA GLY A 125 -1.59 -6.87 -2.77
C GLY A 125 -2.51 -8.09 -2.66
N TRP A 126 -2.00 -9.22 -2.16
CA TRP A 126 -2.75 -10.47 -2.05
C TRP A 126 -3.28 -10.73 -0.65
N LEU A 127 -2.38 -10.98 0.31
CA LEU A 127 -2.73 -11.39 1.67
C LEU A 127 -2.67 -10.20 2.64
N GLY A 128 -1.89 -9.18 2.28
CA GLY A 128 -1.78 -7.97 3.07
C GLY A 128 -3.00 -7.06 2.95
N PHE A 129 -2.97 -5.97 3.70
CA PHE A 129 -3.77 -4.79 3.45
C PHE A 129 -2.87 -3.57 3.54
N ARG A 130 -3.26 -2.49 2.87
CA ARG A 130 -2.52 -1.23 2.88
C ARG A 130 -3.21 -0.21 3.77
N ALA A 131 -2.41 0.54 4.52
CA ALA A 131 -2.86 1.66 5.33
C ALA A 131 -2.14 2.92 4.87
N PRO A 132 -2.85 4.00 4.50
CA PRO A 132 -2.24 5.29 4.26
C PRO A 132 -1.47 5.80 5.49
N ALA A 133 -0.52 6.71 5.29
CA ALA A 133 0.19 7.35 6.40
C ALA A 133 -0.77 8.07 7.37
N ASP A 134 -1.78 8.74 6.80
CA ASP A 134 -2.81 9.56 7.45
C ASP A 134 -4.11 8.78 7.74
N PHE A 135 -3.98 7.49 8.04
CA PHE A 135 -5.10 6.57 8.20
C PHE A 135 -6.23 7.03 9.16
N ASP A 136 -7.43 6.51 8.88
CA ASP A 136 -8.56 6.50 9.81
C ASP A 136 -8.47 5.26 10.72
N PRO A 137 -8.42 5.42 12.06
CA PRO A 137 -8.34 4.33 13.03
C PRO A 137 -9.50 3.35 12.97
N GLU A 138 -10.72 3.80 12.68
CA GLU A 138 -11.88 2.92 12.58
C GLU A 138 -11.81 2.04 11.33
N LYS A 139 -11.42 2.64 10.21
CA LYS A 139 -11.16 1.92 8.96
C LYS A 139 -10.02 0.91 9.13
N LEU A 140 -8.90 1.32 9.73
CA LEU A 140 -7.76 0.42 9.98
C LEU A 140 -8.15 -0.73 10.90
N LEU A 141 -8.91 -0.46 11.97
CA LEU A 141 -9.44 -1.50 12.86
C LEU A 141 -10.35 -2.47 12.12
N THR A 142 -11.15 -1.98 11.17
CA THR A 142 -12.00 -2.83 10.31
C THR A 142 -11.16 -3.78 9.47
N ASP A 143 -10.11 -3.27 8.82
CA ASP A 143 -9.18 -4.09 8.02
C ASP A 143 -8.43 -5.11 8.89
N VAL A 144 -7.98 -4.71 10.08
CA VAL A 144 -7.36 -5.60 11.08
C VAL A 144 -8.32 -6.72 11.49
N ASN A 145 -9.57 -6.38 11.83
CA ASN A 145 -10.59 -7.34 12.23
C ASN A 145 -10.97 -8.31 11.11
N LEU A 146 -10.98 -7.85 9.87
CA LEU A 146 -11.20 -8.73 8.72
C LEU A 146 -10.14 -9.84 8.69
N ARG A 147 -8.87 -9.52 8.96
CA ARG A 147 -7.79 -10.53 9.02
C ARG A 147 -7.90 -11.42 10.25
N LEU A 148 -8.11 -10.83 11.43
CA LEU A 148 -8.23 -11.56 12.70
C LEU A 148 -9.44 -12.51 12.75
N SER A 149 -10.50 -12.23 11.99
CA SER A 149 -11.70 -13.08 11.91
C SER A 149 -11.38 -14.53 11.50
N SER A 150 -10.32 -14.73 10.70
CA SER A 150 -9.83 -16.06 10.28
C SER A 150 -9.37 -16.90 11.48
N PHE A 151 -9.02 -16.24 12.59
CA PHE A 151 -8.59 -16.83 13.85
C PHE A 151 -9.68 -16.75 14.93
N LYS A 152 -10.92 -16.36 14.58
CA LYS A 152 -12.03 -16.11 15.51
C LYS A 152 -11.70 -15.05 16.56
N LEU A 153 -10.85 -14.09 16.20
CA LEU A 153 -10.48 -12.96 17.05
C LEU A 153 -11.11 -11.68 16.51
N SER A 154 -11.39 -10.76 17.41
CA SER A 154 -11.84 -9.41 17.09
C SER A 154 -11.39 -8.45 18.17
N LEU A 155 -11.09 -7.23 17.74
CA LEU A 155 -10.70 -6.09 18.56
C LEU A 155 -11.79 -5.04 18.51
N GLN A 156 -12.03 -4.43 19.67
CA GLN A 156 -12.84 -3.22 19.79
C GLN A 156 -11.93 -2.08 20.20
N MET A 157 -12.24 -0.88 19.71
CA MET A 157 -11.59 0.34 20.16
C MET A 157 -12.63 1.24 20.81
N THR A 158 -12.33 1.70 22.01
CA THR A 158 -13.12 2.70 22.74
C THR A 158 -12.21 3.83 23.21
N ASP A 159 -12.82 4.89 23.77
CA ASP A 159 -12.09 6.02 24.34
C ASP A 159 -11.06 6.66 23.37
N LEU A 160 -11.38 6.70 22.07
CA LEU A 160 -10.51 7.32 21.08
C LEU A 160 -10.51 8.84 21.27
N THR A 161 -9.36 9.40 21.64
CA THR A 161 -9.18 10.83 21.84
C THR A 161 -7.88 11.32 21.22
N TRP A 162 -7.86 12.61 20.89
CA TRP A 162 -6.63 13.31 20.53
C TRP A 162 -5.83 13.62 21.80
N LEU A 163 -4.54 13.29 21.77
CA LEU A 163 -3.59 13.78 22.77
C LEU A 163 -2.90 15.05 22.29
N ASP A 164 -2.54 15.07 21.01
CA ASP A 164 -1.93 16.21 20.34
C ASP A 164 -2.33 16.15 18.86
N GLN A 165 -3.04 17.17 18.37
CA GLN A 165 -3.47 17.21 16.98
C GLN A 165 -2.34 17.60 16.03
N GLU A 166 -1.41 18.44 16.47
CA GLU A 166 -0.29 18.92 15.64
C GLU A 166 0.66 17.77 15.32
N LEU A 167 0.92 16.91 16.30
CA LEU A 167 1.75 15.71 16.14
C LEU A 167 0.98 14.48 15.63
N SER A 168 -0.29 14.66 15.25
CA SER A 168 -1.20 13.57 14.89
C SER A 168 -1.33 12.46 15.96
N LEU A 169 -1.01 12.74 17.22
CA LEU A 169 -0.94 11.77 18.30
C LEU A 169 -2.32 11.53 18.93
N ARG A 170 -2.76 10.28 18.88
CA ARG A 170 -4.05 9.82 19.42
C ARG A 170 -3.83 8.80 20.55
N LYS A 171 -4.86 8.64 21.37
CA LYS A 171 -4.95 7.61 22.40
C LYS A 171 -6.27 6.86 22.22
N GLY A 172 -6.22 5.55 22.34
CA GLY A 172 -7.41 4.71 22.35
C GLY A 172 -7.25 3.55 23.31
N ARG A 173 -8.35 2.90 23.63
CA ARG A 173 -8.37 1.65 24.39
C ARG A 173 -8.75 0.51 23.45
N LEU A 174 -7.82 -0.41 23.21
CA LEU A 174 -8.08 -1.65 22.48
C LEU A 174 -8.51 -2.74 23.45
N ARG A 175 -9.54 -3.49 23.07
CA ARG A 175 -10.07 -4.62 23.84
C ARG A 175 -10.15 -5.88 22.98
N MET A 176 -9.64 -6.99 23.51
CA MET A 176 -9.77 -8.34 22.95
C MET A 176 -10.30 -9.29 24.02
N GLY A 177 -11.59 -9.63 23.96
CA GLY A 177 -12.23 -10.41 25.03
C GLY A 177 -12.16 -9.65 26.36
N ASP A 178 -11.46 -10.22 27.33
CA ASP A 178 -11.25 -9.64 28.67
C ASP A 178 -9.94 -8.86 28.81
N VAL A 179 -9.10 -8.85 27.78
CA VAL A 179 -7.83 -8.13 27.78
C VAL A 179 -8.06 -6.73 27.22
N GLU A 180 -7.69 -5.71 27.99
CA GLU A 180 -7.71 -4.31 27.57
C GLU A 180 -6.29 -3.75 27.57
N ARG A 181 -5.99 -2.89 26.58
CA ARG A 181 -4.73 -2.15 26.49
C ARG A 181 -4.98 -0.74 26.00
N VAL A 182 -4.41 0.22 26.71
CA VAL A 182 -4.35 1.61 26.24
C VAL A 182 -3.20 1.72 25.25
N VAL A 183 -3.48 2.23 24.06
CA VAL A 183 -2.51 2.47 23.00
C VAL A 183 -2.41 3.96 22.72
N ARG A 184 -1.20 4.42 22.42
CA ARG A 184 -0.91 5.76 21.91
C ARG A 184 -0.29 5.58 20.54
N PHE A 185 -0.77 6.31 19.56
CA PHE A 185 -0.34 6.12 18.18
C PHE A 185 -0.42 7.41 17.39
N LYS A 186 0.60 7.67 16.58
CA LYS A 186 0.62 8.79 15.62
C LYS A 186 0.28 8.34 14.20
N ASP A 187 0.61 7.09 13.86
CA ASP A 187 0.50 6.50 12.54
C ASP A 187 -0.01 5.05 12.63
N ALA A 188 -0.20 4.41 11.47
CA ALA A 188 -0.71 3.04 11.39
C ALA A 188 0.28 2.03 12.02
N ARG A 189 1.58 2.30 11.97
CA ARG A 189 2.63 1.44 12.53
C ARG A 189 2.53 1.39 14.06
N ASP A 190 2.38 2.53 14.71
CA ASP A 190 2.17 2.59 16.17
C ASP A 190 0.88 1.89 16.58
N PHE A 191 -0.21 2.08 15.82
CA PHE A 191 -1.48 1.41 16.08
C PHE A 191 -1.33 -0.12 15.99
N ILE A 192 -0.72 -0.61 14.91
CA ILE A 192 -0.49 -2.04 14.69
C ILE A 192 0.49 -2.63 15.71
N ARG A 193 1.46 -1.86 16.21
CA ARG A 193 2.31 -2.30 17.33
C ARG A 193 1.47 -2.60 18.57
N GLY A 194 0.53 -1.71 18.91
CA GLY A 194 -0.43 -1.92 20.00
C GLY A 194 -1.35 -3.13 19.79
N VAL A 195 -1.77 -3.39 18.55
CA VAL A 195 -2.51 -4.60 18.17
C VAL A 195 -1.65 -5.85 18.35
N ASN A 196 -0.41 -5.83 17.87
CA ASN A 196 0.54 -6.95 17.97
C ASN A 196 0.79 -7.35 19.41
N ASP A 197 0.94 -6.39 20.31
CA ASP A 197 1.11 -6.65 21.73
C ASP A 197 -0.08 -7.42 22.34
N LEU A 198 -1.31 -7.19 21.87
CA LEU A 198 -2.50 -7.90 22.33
C LEU A 198 -2.60 -9.32 21.76
N ILE A 199 -2.22 -9.52 20.50
CA ILE A 199 -2.36 -10.81 19.81
C ILE A 199 -1.14 -11.72 19.96
N ALA A 200 0.00 -11.19 20.44
CA ALA A 200 1.24 -11.95 20.64
C ALA A 200 1.06 -13.26 21.45
N PRO A 201 0.26 -13.33 22.54
CA PRO A 201 0.00 -14.60 23.25
C PRO A 201 -0.68 -15.68 22.41
N ARG A 202 -1.29 -15.33 21.26
CA ARG A 202 -1.87 -16.26 20.29
C ARG A 202 -0.88 -16.71 19.23
N LYS A 203 0.40 -16.33 19.35
CA LYS A 203 1.45 -16.50 18.34
C LYS A 203 1.03 -15.92 17.00
N LEU A 204 0.38 -14.76 17.01
CA LEU A 204 0.01 -14.01 15.81
C LEU A 204 0.77 -12.71 15.78
N ALA A 205 1.10 -12.23 14.59
CA ALA A 205 1.65 -10.90 14.37
C ALA A 205 1.21 -10.37 13.02
N PHE A 206 0.84 -9.09 12.98
CA PHE A 206 0.87 -8.29 11.76
C PHE A 206 2.31 -7.89 11.49
N LEU A 207 2.87 -8.44 10.42
CA LEU A 207 4.17 -8.09 9.89
C LEU A 207 4.04 -6.87 8.98
N GLU A 208 4.85 -5.84 9.19
CA GLU A 208 4.96 -4.74 8.24
C GLU A 208 5.80 -5.20 7.04
N LEU A 209 5.28 -4.99 5.83
CA LEU A 209 5.94 -5.23 4.56
C LEU A 209 6.44 -3.90 4.02
N GLU A 210 7.67 -3.88 3.50
CA GLU A 210 8.22 -2.69 2.85
C GLU A 210 7.41 -2.32 1.60
N THR A 211 7.12 -1.03 1.45
CA THR A 211 6.31 -0.51 0.34
C THR A 211 7.12 0.39 -0.59
N TRP A 212 8.29 0.88 -0.14
CA TRP A 212 9.07 1.92 -0.82
C TRP A 212 8.21 3.13 -1.17
N SER A 213 7.30 3.48 -0.26
CA SER A 213 6.40 4.63 -0.37
C SER A 213 6.04 5.13 1.03
N SER A 214 5.25 6.20 1.11
CA SER A 214 4.75 6.70 2.39
C SER A 214 3.61 5.86 2.98
N ASP A 215 3.04 4.91 2.23
CA ASP A 215 2.03 3.99 2.73
C ASP A 215 2.63 2.80 3.50
N PHE A 216 1.80 2.14 4.31
CA PHE A 216 2.17 0.93 5.04
C PHE A 216 1.44 -0.28 4.47
N ALA A 217 2.08 -1.45 4.52
CA ALA A 217 1.45 -2.72 4.20
C ALA A 217 1.62 -3.70 5.36
N PHE A 218 0.55 -4.37 5.77
CA PHE A 218 0.58 -5.33 6.87
C PHE A 218 0.06 -6.69 6.46
N LEU A 219 0.70 -7.75 6.94
CA LEU A 219 0.32 -9.14 6.73
C LEU A 219 0.17 -9.86 8.07
N LEU A 220 -1.00 -10.46 8.32
CA LEU A 220 -1.19 -11.31 9.50
C LEU A 220 -0.55 -12.68 9.28
N VAL A 221 0.38 -13.04 10.16
CA VAL A 221 1.09 -14.33 10.14
C VAL A 221 0.95 -15.02 11.49
N ARG A 222 0.82 -16.35 11.45
CA ARG A 222 0.87 -17.21 12.63
C ARG A 222 2.27 -17.80 12.78
N ASP A 223 2.81 -17.71 13.99
CA ASP A 223 4.12 -18.20 14.39
C ASP A 223 5.24 -17.74 13.42
N PRO A 224 5.52 -16.43 13.33
CA PRO A 224 6.48 -15.91 12.36
C PRO A 224 7.86 -16.54 12.53
N HIS A 225 8.40 -17.15 11.46
CA HIS A 225 9.72 -17.77 11.46
C HIS A 225 10.83 -16.73 11.32
N TRP A 226 11.11 -15.99 12.40
CA TRP A 226 12.02 -14.82 12.38
C TRP A 226 13.39 -15.11 11.79
N ASP A 227 14.01 -16.25 12.12
CA ASP A 227 15.33 -16.60 11.58
C ASP A 227 15.33 -16.71 10.05
N LYS A 228 14.27 -17.31 9.48
CA LYS A 228 14.11 -17.41 8.03
C LYS A 228 13.76 -16.06 7.40
N LEU A 229 12.91 -15.28 8.07
CA LEU A 229 12.50 -13.95 7.61
C LEU A 229 13.68 -12.96 7.62
N ALA A 230 14.63 -13.10 8.55
CA ALA A 230 15.83 -12.29 8.60
C ALA A 230 16.83 -12.65 7.50
N ALA A 231 16.87 -13.92 7.07
CA ALA A 231 17.81 -14.41 6.06
C ALA A 231 17.29 -14.37 4.61
N THR A 232 16.01 -14.03 4.40
CA THR A 232 15.38 -14.12 3.08
C THR A 232 15.77 -12.97 2.15
N LYS A 233 15.77 -13.26 0.85
CA LYS A 233 15.90 -12.27 -0.25
C LYS A 233 14.65 -12.15 -1.10
N LEU A 234 13.54 -12.79 -0.68
CA LEU A 234 12.29 -12.86 -1.44
C LEU A 234 11.26 -11.83 -1.01
N VAL A 235 11.35 -11.35 0.22
CA VAL A 235 10.46 -10.32 0.76
C VAL A 235 11.22 -9.42 1.73
N VAL A 236 10.73 -8.21 1.94
CA VAL A 236 11.25 -7.30 2.95
C VAL A 236 10.19 -7.12 4.02
N VAL A 237 10.44 -7.71 5.18
CA VAL A 237 9.65 -7.52 6.39
C VAL A 237 10.36 -6.52 7.27
N LYS A 238 9.62 -5.54 7.79
CA LYS A 238 10.14 -4.52 8.69
C LYS A 238 9.81 -4.88 10.14
N ALA A 239 10.82 -5.37 10.84
CA ALA A 239 10.74 -5.71 12.25
C ALA A 239 12.14 -5.61 12.88
N PRO A 240 12.26 -5.40 14.20
CA PRO A 240 13.57 -5.42 14.87
C PRO A 240 14.37 -6.69 14.59
N GLN A 241 13.69 -7.83 14.41
CA GLN A 241 14.28 -9.14 14.14
C GLN A 241 14.91 -9.25 12.74
N THR A 242 14.51 -8.39 11.79
CA THR A 242 14.99 -8.40 10.40
C THR A 242 15.93 -7.22 10.10
N ALA A 243 16.32 -6.47 11.13
CA ALA A 243 17.17 -5.29 11.04
C ALA A 243 18.67 -5.66 10.97
N VAL A 244 19.08 -6.29 9.87
CA VAL A 244 20.45 -6.81 9.66
C VAL A 244 21.32 -5.98 8.70
N GLY A 245 20.83 -4.81 8.28
CA GLY A 245 21.46 -3.94 7.26
C GLY A 245 22.32 -2.80 7.80
N GLY A 246 22.45 -2.65 9.12
CA GLY A 246 23.24 -1.59 9.76
C GLY A 246 22.40 -0.75 10.72
N GLU A 247 22.74 0.53 10.85
CA GLU A 247 22.10 1.46 11.78
C GLU A 247 21.58 2.71 11.07
N CYS A 248 20.48 3.26 11.57
CA CYS A 248 19.91 4.53 11.14
C CYS A 248 20.83 5.69 11.56
N GLY A 249 21.25 6.52 10.61
CA GLY A 249 22.11 7.68 10.88
C GLY A 249 21.50 8.74 11.81
N GLU A 250 20.16 8.82 11.89
CA GLU A 250 19.47 9.84 12.71
C GLU A 250 19.27 9.42 14.17
N CYS A 251 18.97 8.14 14.41
CA CYS A 251 18.60 7.67 15.76
C CYS A 251 19.43 6.49 16.27
N GLY A 252 20.37 5.97 15.48
CA GLY A 252 21.23 4.82 15.82
C GLY A 252 20.50 3.48 15.91
N ALA A 253 19.20 3.41 15.60
CA ALA A 253 18.46 2.15 15.64
C ALA A 253 18.91 1.22 14.50
N ALA A 254 18.92 -0.09 14.76
CA ALA A 254 19.17 -1.08 13.72
C ALA A 254 18.15 -0.99 12.57
N VAL A 255 18.60 -1.18 11.33
CA VAL A 255 17.78 -1.11 10.11
C VAL A 255 18.01 -2.35 9.23
N GLY A 256 17.04 -2.68 8.37
CA GLY A 256 17.20 -3.76 7.39
C GLY A 256 17.86 -3.27 6.10
N GLU A 257 18.51 -4.19 5.39
CA GLU A 257 19.33 -3.90 4.18
C GLU A 257 18.53 -3.21 3.05
N ASN A 258 17.25 -3.53 2.91
CA ASN A 258 16.39 -3.04 1.83
C ASN A 258 15.23 -2.16 2.33
N TRP A 259 15.33 -1.64 3.55
CA TRP A 259 14.30 -0.77 4.12
C TRP A 259 14.39 0.63 3.50
N HIS A 260 13.23 1.26 3.29
CA HIS A 260 13.15 2.64 2.79
C HIS A 260 13.16 3.66 3.94
N ASP A 261 12.69 3.29 5.12
CA ASP A 261 12.65 4.17 6.29
C ASP A 261 12.92 3.43 7.60
N CYS A 262 13.41 4.18 8.59
CA CYS A 262 13.68 3.68 9.93
C CYS A 262 12.39 3.33 10.67
N LEU A 263 12.28 2.09 11.14
CA LEU A 263 11.14 1.64 11.94
C LEU A 263 10.98 2.43 13.26
N SER A 264 12.09 2.93 13.82
CA SER A 264 12.12 3.62 15.12
C SER A 264 11.79 5.10 15.02
N CYS A 265 12.43 5.85 14.12
CA CYS A 265 12.25 7.30 14.01
C CYS A 265 11.51 7.77 12.74
N GLY A 266 11.29 6.89 11.75
CA GLY A 266 10.66 7.23 10.48
C GLY A 266 11.55 7.98 9.49
N ALA A 267 12.86 8.13 9.78
CA ALA A 267 13.81 8.73 8.85
C ALA A 267 13.90 7.91 7.56
N VAL A 268 13.69 8.55 6.42
CA VAL A 268 13.77 7.95 5.08
C VAL A 268 15.24 7.82 4.65
N PHE A 269 15.58 6.71 4.01
CA PHE A 269 16.92 6.41 3.52
C PHE A 269 17.00 6.67 2.01
N GLY A 270 17.92 7.56 1.61
CA GLY A 270 18.12 7.94 0.21
C GLY A 270 17.17 9.04 -0.27
N THR A 271 17.48 9.57 -1.46
CA THR A 271 16.62 10.47 -2.24
C THR A 271 16.16 9.70 -3.47
N ASP A 272 14.87 9.79 -3.78
CA ASP A 272 14.15 9.14 -4.90
C ASP A 272 14.98 8.82 -6.15
#